data_AF-A0A9P8P333-F1
#
_entry.id   AF-A0A9P8P333-F1
#
_cell.length_a   1.000
_cell.length_b   1.000
_cell.length_c   1.000
_cell.angle_alpha   90.00
_cell.angle_beta   90.00
_cell.angle_gamma   90.00
#
_symmetry.space_group_name_H-M   'P 1'
#
loop_
_entity.id
_entity.type
_entity.pdbx_description
1 polymer ?
#
loop_
_entity_poly.entity_id
_entity_poly.type
_entity_poly.pdbx_seq_one_letter_code
_entity_poly.pdbx_strand_id
1 'polypeptide(L)'
;MANKSRPKKTRGQLYKKYVYGVKETVEEENLEAEEYSEPQVAVKDSYNYIWPLSQFQKIDVLKMSIALQRGTMFYGQDQMKLPFELILLILEHSQTPYCLSHLLLSRAFYITLLPKLYRYPKLKSSNFSLFVDTVSQYQTKKRFNGFVKILDLSQITQSGKNSYVSKLLRRFSNSLEIFISSQSSFGLSPLISLRLCHNLKILDLRLVSETVNLKELFNSIKSTPLLEQLSFPRSSISCEDYDMEWPANLWYLRLQGGISPKFLTESRFPCSITCLEFSHCPFITGESLDDMLVRIGYNLRRLAIYYPMPKLKPNSLDTVFLDCPNLVYLYINIEYFSKELFQDDLLPPLKEYPRPLRTLCIDSSGLLGQGSKIHPDDLTIALWEERLPCLTSLKISMMLGWNSQSDSVQDLVNELEDRGGSLYKM
;
A
#
# COMPACT_ATOMS: atom_id res chain seq x y z
N MET A 1 5.51 29.69 59.42
CA MET A 1 5.85 28.26 59.60
C MET A 1 5.83 27.56 58.25
N ALA A 2 6.88 26.78 57.99
CA ALA A 2 7.03 25.68 57.02
C ALA A 2 6.92 25.94 55.50
N ASN A 3 8.10 26.25 54.94
CA ASN A 3 8.59 25.90 53.60
C ASN A 3 8.25 24.47 53.16
N LYS A 4 7.90 24.30 51.87
CA LYS A 4 8.33 23.14 51.05
C LYS A 4 8.69 23.59 49.63
N SER A 5 9.98 23.85 49.44
CA SER A 5 10.64 24.12 48.18
C SER A 5 10.75 22.84 47.33
N ARG A 6 10.45 22.96 46.03
CA ARG A 6 10.73 21.92 45.02
C ARG A 6 12.24 21.80 44.79
N PRO A 7 12.80 20.58 44.67
CA PRO A 7 14.23 20.40 44.38
C PRO A 7 14.54 20.72 42.90
N LYS A 8 15.51 21.62 42.70
CA LYS A 8 16.12 21.92 41.39
C LYS A 8 17.03 20.74 40.99
N LYS A 9 16.80 20.16 39.81
CA LYS A 9 17.70 19.16 39.22
C LYS A 9 19.04 19.84 38.87
N THR A 10 20.10 19.41 39.53
CA THR A 10 21.48 19.79 39.26
C THR A 10 21.94 19.24 37.90
N ARG A 11 22.50 20.13 37.06
CA ARG A 11 23.25 19.77 35.85
C ARG A 11 24.48 18.98 36.26
N GLY A 12 24.53 17.70 35.92
CA GLY A 12 25.75 16.90 36.02
C GLY A 12 26.76 17.34 34.96
N GLN A 13 27.78 18.10 35.38
CA GLN A 13 29.03 18.24 34.65
C GLN A 13 29.90 17.01 34.94
N LEU A 14 30.02 16.10 33.98
CA LEU A 14 31.10 15.10 33.94
C LEU A 14 31.52 14.88 32.47
N TYR A 15 32.17 15.89 31.88
CA TYR A 15 33.07 15.69 30.75
C TYR A 15 34.45 15.34 31.32
N LYS A 16 34.84 14.06 31.27
CA LYS A 16 36.26 13.68 31.34
C LYS A 16 36.73 13.32 29.93
N LYS A 17 37.47 14.25 29.33
CA LYS A 17 38.37 13.99 28.20
C LYS A 17 39.40 12.96 28.67
N TYR A 18 39.44 11.80 28.03
CA TYR A 18 40.63 10.94 28.04
C TYR A 18 41.36 11.15 26.71
N VAL A 19 42.44 11.92 26.80
CA VAL A 19 43.55 11.96 25.84
C VAL A 19 44.63 11.06 26.44
N TYR A 20 45.17 10.13 25.66
CA TYR A 20 46.33 9.35 26.08
C TYR A 20 47.38 9.34 24.97
N GLY A 21 48.57 9.85 25.31
CA GLY A 21 49.86 9.34 24.84
C GLY A 21 50.44 9.96 23.56
N VAL A 22 51.32 10.94 23.74
CA VAL A 22 52.42 11.28 22.82
C VAL A 22 53.73 10.87 23.47
N LYS A 23 54.69 10.42 22.63
CA LYS A 23 56.16 10.27 22.75
C LYS A 23 56.57 8.84 22.34
N GLU A 24 57.56 8.58 21.49
CA GLU A 24 58.75 9.34 21.11
C GLU A 24 59.29 8.88 19.73
N THR A 25 60.01 9.77 19.07
CA THR A 25 60.75 9.68 17.81
C THR A 25 62.02 8.83 17.90
N VAL A 26 62.33 8.02 16.87
CA VAL A 26 63.71 7.68 16.44
C VAL A 26 63.75 7.60 14.91
N GLU A 27 64.92 7.97 14.39
CA GLU A 27 65.30 8.53 13.09
C GLU A 27 65.30 7.59 11.87
N GLU A 28 65.43 8.25 10.71
CA GLU A 28 65.59 7.77 9.34
C GLU A 28 66.87 6.95 9.13
N GLU A 29 66.85 6.01 8.17
CA GLU A 29 67.95 5.88 7.20
C GLU A 29 67.47 5.15 5.93
N ASN A 30 67.72 5.81 4.79
CA ASN A 30 67.53 5.32 3.42
C ASN A 30 68.52 4.20 3.08
N LEU A 31 68.15 3.31 2.15
CA LEU A 31 69.05 2.79 1.11
C LEU A 31 68.23 2.17 -0.04
N GLU A 32 68.46 2.71 -1.24
CA GLU A 32 67.94 2.28 -2.54
C GLU A 32 68.64 1.00 -3.02
N ALA A 33 67.92 0.15 -3.76
CA ALA A 33 68.46 -0.60 -4.91
C ALA A 33 67.30 -1.20 -5.74
N GLU A 34 67.30 -0.85 -7.02
CA GLU A 34 66.43 -1.34 -8.10
C GLU A 34 66.78 -2.78 -8.52
N GLU A 35 65.80 -3.56 -8.99
CA GLU A 35 65.77 -4.14 -10.37
C GLU A 35 64.60 -5.13 -10.61
N TYR A 36 63.77 -4.76 -11.59
CA TYR A 36 62.98 -5.51 -12.60
C TYR A 36 62.47 -6.95 -12.37
N SER A 37 61.14 -7.13 -12.51
CA SER A 37 60.53 -7.96 -13.58
C SER A 37 58.99 -7.86 -13.65
N GLU A 38 58.52 -7.38 -14.81
CA GLU A 38 57.26 -7.59 -15.58
C GLU A 38 55.86 -7.83 -14.93
N PRO A 39 54.78 -7.37 -15.61
CA PRO A 39 53.52 -7.02 -14.97
C PRO A 39 52.62 -8.23 -14.75
N GLN A 40 52.33 -8.54 -13.48
CA GLN A 40 51.15 -9.34 -13.16
C GLN A 40 49.89 -8.50 -13.41
N VAL A 41 49.12 -8.91 -14.42
CA VAL A 41 47.74 -8.46 -14.64
C VAL A 41 46.94 -8.77 -13.37
N ALA A 42 46.77 -7.75 -12.54
CA ALA A 42 45.93 -7.80 -11.36
C ALA A 42 44.46 -7.91 -11.79
N VAL A 43 43.96 -9.15 -11.90
CA VAL A 43 42.52 -9.38 -11.75
C VAL A 43 42.23 -9.17 -10.27
N LYS A 44 41.72 -7.97 -9.95
CA LYS A 44 41.09 -7.67 -8.67
C LYS A 44 39.90 -8.60 -8.51
N ASP A 45 40.12 -9.76 -7.89
CA ASP A 45 39.05 -10.56 -7.34
C ASP A 45 38.40 -9.79 -6.18
N SER A 46 37.36 -9.03 -6.52
CA SER A 46 36.38 -8.57 -5.55
C SER A 46 35.72 -9.79 -4.93
N TYR A 47 35.47 -9.75 -3.62
CA TYR A 47 34.83 -10.78 -2.77
C TYR A 47 35.77 -11.75 -2.04
N ASN A 48 36.62 -11.21 -1.15
CA ASN A 48 37.10 -11.96 0.02
C ASN A 48 35.92 -12.26 0.96
N TYR A 49 35.22 -13.37 0.70
CA TYR A 49 34.32 -13.99 1.67
C TYR A 49 34.71 -15.45 1.88
N ILE A 50 35.13 -15.76 3.10
CA ILE A 50 35.38 -17.12 3.56
C ILE A 50 34.03 -17.77 3.83
N TRP A 51 33.64 -18.71 2.98
CA TRP A 51 32.48 -19.58 3.20
C TRP A 51 32.75 -20.53 4.37
N PRO A 52 31.75 -20.91 5.19
CA PRO A 52 31.89 -22.08 6.05
C PRO A 52 32.21 -23.29 5.17
N LEU A 53 33.28 -24.02 5.53
CA LEU A 53 33.74 -25.20 4.81
C LEU A 53 32.62 -26.24 4.74
N SER A 54 31.95 -26.25 3.60
CA SER A 54 31.07 -27.32 3.16
C SER A 54 31.85 -28.64 3.13
N GLN A 55 31.33 -29.68 3.77
CA GLN A 55 31.87 -31.05 3.69
C GLN A 55 31.59 -31.73 2.33
N PHE A 56 31.06 -30.99 1.33
CA PHE A 56 30.83 -31.53 -0.01
C PHE A 56 32.11 -31.45 -0.85
N GLN A 57 32.38 -32.55 -1.57
CA GLN A 57 33.61 -32.82 -2.34
C GLN A 57 34.16 -31.58 -3.06
N LYS A 58 35.42 -31.24 -2.75
CA LYS A 58 36.21 -30.24 -3.47
C LYS A 58 36.33 -30.63 -4.94
N ILE A 59 35.66 -29.90 -5.82
CA ILE A 59 36.03 -29.87 -7.23
C ILE A 59 37.28 -29.00 -7.34
N ASP A 60 38.37 -29.62 -7.76
CA ASP A 60 39.68 -28.99 -7.90
C ASP A 60 39.69 -28.08 -9.14
N VAL A 61 39.54 -26.78 -8.91
CA VAL A 61 39.43 -25.73 -9.94
C VAL A 61 40.68 -25.70 -10.84
N LEU A 62 41.84 -26.11 -10.30
CA LEU A 62 43.11 -26.17 -11.02
C LEU A 62 43.19 -27.33 -12.01
N LYS A 63 42.51 -28.45 -11.72
CA LYS A 63 42.33 -29.53 -12.70
C LYS A 63 41.41 -29.11 -13.84
N MET A 64 40.41 -28.27 -13.57
CA MET A 64 39.46 -27.82 -14.59
C MET A 64 40.08 -26.82 -15.58
N SER A 65 40.93 -25.91 -15.11
CA SER A 65 41.63 -24.96 -15.99
C SER A 65 42.64 -25.65 -16.91
N ILE A 66 43.37 -26.66 -16.40
CA ILE A 66 44.31 -27.47 -17.19
C ILE A 66 43.58 -28.34 -18.23
N ALA A 67 42.37 -28.82 -17.93
CA ALA A 67 41.56 -29.62 -18.85
C ALA A 67 40.98 -28.77 -20.02
N LEU A 68 40.52 -27.55 -19.74
CA LEU A 68 39.99 -26.63 -20.74
C LEU A 68 41.06 -26.16 -21.74
N GLN A 69 42.31 -25.97 -21.30
CA GLN A 69 43.41 -25.61 -22.20
C GLN A 69 43.84 -26.74 -23.14
N ARG A 70 43.56 -28.01 -22.79
CA ARG A 70 43.99 -29.19 -23.56
C ARG A 70 42.91 -29.76 -24.48
N GLY A 71 41.77 -29.08 -24.65
CA GLY A 71 40.69 -29.52 -25.53
C GLY A 71 40.08 -30.87 -25.14
N THR A 72 40.31 -31.35 -23.92
CA THR A 72 39.79 -32.63 -23.43
C THR A 72 38.40 -32.40 -22.87
N MET A 73 37.38 -32.68 -23.68
CA MET A 73 35.99 -32.72 -23.25
C MET A 73 35.82 -33.82 -22.21
N PHE A 74 35.68 -33.44 -20.93
CA PHE A 74 35.06 -34.32 -19.96
C PHE A 74 33.57 -34.43 -20.29
N TYR A 75 33.16 -35.54 -20.90
CA TYR A 75 31.78 -36.03 -20.81
C TYR A 75 31.51 -36.47 -19.36
N GLY A 76 31.38 -35.50 -18.47
CA GLY A 76 30.87 -35.69 -17.11
C GLY A 76 29.35 -35.54 -17.12
N GLN A 77 28.64 -36.52 -16.57
CA GLN A 77 27.19 -36.74 -16.61
C GLN A 77 26.30 -35.69 -15.90
N ASP A 78 26.70 -34.42 -15.77
CA ASP A 78 25.96 -33.42 -14.98
C ASP A 78 25.52 -32.19 -15.81
N GLN A 79 24.97 -32.41 -17.00
CA GLN A 79 24.16 -31.39 -17.67
C GLN A 79 22.69 -31.53 -17.27
N MET A 80 22.07 -30.42 -16.84
CA MET A 80 20.63 -30.40 -16.55
C MET A 80 19.85 -30.82 -17.80
N LYS A 81 18.91 -31.78 -17.64
CA LYS A 81 18.09 -32.31 -18.75
C LYS A 81 17.23 -31.26 -19.45
N LEU A 82 17.01 -30.12 -18.79
CA LEU A 82 16.29 -28.97 -19.33
C LEU A 82 17.15 -27.71 -19.19
N PRO A 83 17.10 -26.79 -20.17
CA PRO A 83 17.62 -25.44 -20.03
C PRO A 83 17.09 -24.77 -18.75
N PHE A 84 17.95 -24.01 -18.09
CA PHE A 84 17.65 -23.39 -16.80
C PHE A 84 16.44 -22.44 -16.90
N GLU A 85 16.31 -21.71 -18.00
CA GLU A 85 15.20 -20.79 -18.30
C GLU A 85 13.86 -21.53 -18.37
N LEU A 86 13.84 -22.72 -18.99
CA LEU A 86 12.62 -23.53 -19.07
C LEU A 86 12.22 -24.04 -17.69
N ILE A 87 13.18 -24.43 -16.85
CA ILE A 87 12.88 -24.84 -15.47
C ILE A 87 12.31 -23.66 -14.68
N LEU A 88 12.86 -22.45 -14.84
CA LEU A 88 12.32 -21.25 -14.20
C LEU A 88 10.90 -20.92 -14.65
N LEU A 89 10.59 -21.05 -15.94
CA LEU A 89 9.24 -20.87 -16.49
C LEU A 89 8.27 -21.92 -15.93
N ILE A 90 8.69 -23.19 -15.87
CA ILE A 90 7.87 -24.26 -15.28
C ILE A 90 7.56 -23.95 -13.81
N LEU A 91 8.56 -23.49 -13.04
CA LEU A 91 8.36 -23.10 -11.64
C LEU A 91 7.41 -21.91 -11.51
N GLU A 92 7.47 -20.95 -12.43
CA GLU A 92 6.59 -19.78 -12.46
C GLU A 92 5.11 -20.14 -12.69
N HIS A 93 4.85 -21.17 -13.51
CA HIS A 93 3.50 -21.66 -13.80
C HIS A 93 3.03 -22.80 -12.86
N SER A 94 3.85 -23.19 -11.89
CA SER A 94 3.46 -24.20 -10.90
C SER A 94 2.47 -23.65 -9.86
N GLN A 95 1.73 -24.54 -9.19
CA GLN A 95 0.74 -24.16 -8.16
C GLN A 95 1.37 -23.39 -6.98
N THR A 96 2.63 -23.66 -6.66
CA THR A 96 3.38 -23.00 -5.58
C THR A 96 4.68 -22.42 -6.13
N PRO A 97 4.62 -21.23 -6.77
CA PRO A 97 5.79 -20.62 -7.35
C PRO A 97 6.81 -20.28 -6.26
N TYR A 98 8.07 -20.68 -6.48
CA TYR A 98 9.23 -20.29 -5.67
C TYR A 98 9.22 -20.74 -4.21
N CYS A 99 8.90 -22.00 -3.91
CA CYS A 99 9.07 -22.58 -2.57
C CYS A 99 10.52 -22.58 -2.05
N LEU A 100 10.67 -22.61 -0.73
CA LEU A 100 11.98 -22.73 -0.05
C LEU A 100 12.76 -23.96 -0.48
N SER A 101 12.08 -25.08 -0.76
CA SER A 101 12.68 -26.31 -1.29
C SER A 101 13.43 -26.09 -2.60
N HIS A 102 12.93 -25.21 -3.47
CA HIS A 102 13.57 -24.90 -4.76
C HIS A 102 14.92 -24.19 -4.58
N LEU A 103 15.11 -23.45 -3.47
CA LEU A 103 16.39 -22.80 -3.16
C LEU A 103 17.49 -23.79 -2.79
N LEU A 104 17.13 -25.02 -2.39
CA LEU A 104 18.07 -26.05 -1.96
C LEU A 104 18.63 -26.89 -3.11
N LEU A 105 18.08 -26.74 -4.33
CA LEU A 105 18.47 -27.55 -5.49
C LEU A 105 19.90 -27.28 -5.95
N SER A 106 20.25 -26.01 -6.17
CA SER A 106 21.60 -25.62 -6.58
C SER A 106 21.87 -24.15 -6.26
N ARG A 107 23.15 -23.76 -6.33
CA ARG A 107 23.57 -22.36 -6.16
C ARG A 107 22.95 -21.42 -7.21
N ALA A 108 22.73 -21.90 -8.43
CA ALA A 108 22.08 -21.11 -9.49
C ALA A 108 20.61 -20.85 -9.17
N PHE A 109 19.86 -21.88 -8.76
CA PHE A 109 18.49 -21.71 -8.28
C PHE A 109 18.43 -20.78 -7.07
N TYR A 110 19.36 -20.91 -6.13
CA TYR A 110 19.44 -20.04 -4.97
C TYR A 110 19.56 -18.56 -5.37
N ILE A 111 20.52 -18.21 -6.22
CA ILE A 111 20.77 -16.81 -6.61
C ILE A 111 19.60 -16.23 -7.40
N THR A 112 19.01 -17.01 -8.31
CA THR A 112 17.95 -16.51 -9.21
C THR A 112 16.58 -16.45 -8.54
N LEU A 113 16.25 -17.40 -7.66
CA LEU A 113 14.94 -17.47 -7.02
C LEU A 113 14.85 -16.64 -5.74
N LEU A 114 15.96 -16.37 -5.06
CA LEU A 114 15.96 -15.60 -3.81
C LEU A 114 15.32 -14.20 -3.97
N PRO A 115 15.63 -13.38 -4.99
CA PRO A 115 14.95 -12.10 -5.20
C PRO A 115 13.45 -12.27 -5.46
N LYS A 116 13.05 -13.31 -6.21
CA LYS A 116 11.64 -13.60 -6.52
C LYS A 116 10.85 -13.98 -5.26
N LEU A 117 11.44 -14.79 -4.38
CA LEU A 117 10.84 -15.18 -3.11
C LEU A 117 10.67 -13.98 -2.17
N TYR A 118 11.71 -13.14 -2.04
CA TYR A 118 11.69 -11.97 -1.16
C TYR A 118 10.95 -10.77 -1.77
N ARG A 119 10.41 -10.87 -2.99
CA ARG A 119 9.63 -9.79 -3.63
C ARG A 119 8.43 -9.38 -2.79
N TYR A 120 7.73 -10.37 -2.23
CA TYR A 120 6.56 -10.20 -1.37
C TYR A 120 6.64 -11.18 -0.18
N PRO A 121 7.40 -10.84 0.88
CA PRO A 121 7.54 -11.71 2.03
C PRO A 121 6.18 -11.86 2.74
N LYS A 122 5.76 -13.10 2.94
CA LYS A 122 4.53 -13.41 3.69
C LYS A 122 4.81 -13.34 5.19
N LEU A 123 4.60 -12.15 5.75
CA LEU A 123 4.85 -11.86 7.15
C LEU A 123 3.64 -12.25 8.02
N LYS A 124 3.93 -12.88 9.15
CA LYS A 124 3.00 -13.24 10.23
C LYS A 124 3.61 -12.76 11.54
N SER A 125 2.79 -12.59 12.58
CA SER A 125 3.28 -12.20 13.91
C SER A 125 4.40 -13.10 14.45
N SER A 126 4.44 -14.38 14.07
CA SER A 126 5.47 -15.34 14.51
C SER A 126 6.83 -15.18 13.80
N ASN A 127 6.87 -14.74 12.54
CA ASN A 127 8.10 -14.65 11.76
C ASN A 127 8.62 -13.22 11.61
N PHE A 128 7.82 -12.22 12.00
CA PHE A 128 8.13 -10.81 11.78
C PHE A 128 9.42 -10.36 12.48
N SER A 129 9.61 -10.73 13.76
CA SER A 129 10.82 -10.38 14.51
C SER A 129 12.08 -10.96 13.85
N LEU A 130 12.04 -12.26 13.54
CA LEU A 130 13.12 -12.96 12.84
C LEU A 130 13.45 -12.31 11.49
N PHE A 131 12.43 -11.90 10.74
CA PHE A 131 12.61 -11.20 9.47
C PHE A 131 13.28 -9.84 9.67
N VAL A 132 12.78 -9.03 10.60
CA VAL A 132 13.36 -7.71 10.92
C VAL A 132 14.82 -7.85 11.34
N ASP A 133 15.14 -8.82 12.19
CA ASP A 133 16.50 -9.05 12.67
C ASP A 133 17.42 -9.53 11.54
N THR A 134 16.97 -10.51 10.74
CA THR A 134 17.71 -11.03 9.58
C THR A 134 18.04 -9.95 8.57
N VAL A 135 17.10 -9.04 8.32
CA VAL A 135 17.28 -7.93 7.38
C VAL A 135 18.12 -6.81 8.01
N SER A 136 18.00 -6.57 9.32
CA SER A 136 18.69 -5.47 10.01
C SER A 136 20.16 -5.76 10.31
N GLN A 137 20.59 -7.02 10.28
CA GLN A 137 21.98 -7.41 10.49
C GLN A 137 22.94 -6.74 9.50
N TYR A 138 24.14 -6.37 9.98
CA TYR A 138 25.15 -5.69 9.16
C TYR A 138 25.66 -6.58 8.02
N GLN A 139 25.83 -7.88 8.28
CA GLN A 139 26.34 -8.87 7.33
C GLN A 139 25.40 -9.05 6.14
N THR A 140 24.09 -8.94 6.37
CA THR A 140 23.06 -9.09 5.33
C THR A 140 22.68 -7.76 4.69
N LYS A 141 23.33 -6.65 5.08
CA LYS A 141 22.94 -5.28 4.72
C LYS A 141 22.74 -5.08 3.22
N LYS A 142 23.69 -5.59 2.43
CA LYS A 142 23.67 -5.47 0.96
C LYS A 142 22.92 -6.60 0.28
N ARG A 143 22.69 -7.73 0.97
CA ARG A 143 22.15 -8.96 0.38
C ARG A 143 20.72 -8.84 -0.12
N PHE A 144 19.87 -8.16 0.66
CA PHE A 144 18.44 -8.01 0.36
C PHE A 144 18.08 -6.65 -0.25
N ASN A 145 19.10 -5.85 -0.60
CA ASN A 145 18.87 -4.55 -1.20
C ASN A 145 18.23 -4.75 -2.58
N GLY A 146 17.12 -4.09 -2.85
CA GLY A 146 16.44 -4.21 -4.14
C GLY A 146 15.41 -5.34 -4.24
N PHE A 147 15.34 -6.26 -3.27
CA PHE A 147 14.52 -7.47 -3.42
C PHE A 147 13.05 -7.23 -3.05
N VAL A 148 12.81 -6.60 -1.90
CA VAL A 148 11.45 -6.39 -1.38
C VAL A 148 10.80 -5.23 -2.13
N LYS A 149 9.71 -5.54 -2.82
CA LYS A 149 8.86 -4.56 -3.52
C LYS A 149 7.53 -4.33 -2.82
N ILE A 150 7.01 -5.36 -2.17
CA ILE A 150 5.72 -5.32 -1.47
C ILE A 150 5.97 -5.63 -0.01
N LEU A 151 5.68 -4.69 0.88
CA LEU A 151 5.74 -4.87 2.32
C LEU A 151 4.34 -4.74 2.90
N ASP A 152 3.74 -5.89 3.22
CA ASP A 152 2.41 -5.98 3.81
C ASP A 152 2.53 -6.33 5.29
N LEU A 153 2.13 -5.39 6.14
CA LEU A 153 2.14 -5.55 7.59
C LEU A 153 0.72 -5.68 8.17
N SER A 154 -0.30 -5.85 7.34
CA SER A 154 -1.71 -5.88 7.77
C SER A 154 -2.01 -6.93 8.84
N GLN A 155 -1.34 -8.09 8.78
CA GLN A 155 -1.52 -9.20 9.71
C GLN A 155 -0.69 -9.07 11.02
N ILE A 156 0.02 -7.95 11.19
CA ILE A 156 0.90 -7.73 12.34
C ILE A 156 0.19 -6.80 13.33
N THR A 157 -0.26 -7.34 14.46
CA THR A 157 -1.05 -6.58 15.44
C THR A 157 -0.22 -6.05 16.62
N GLN A 158 0.67 -6.87 17.21
CA GLN A 158 1.37 -6.53 18.46
C GLN A 158 2.90 -6.31 18.34
N SER A 159 3.53 -6.74 17.24
CA SER A 159 4.99 -6.68 17.07
C SER A 159 5.49 -5.51 16.22
N GLY A 160 4.59 -4.72 15.62
CA GLY A 160 4.90 -3.61 14.71
C GLY A 160 5.37 -2.34 15.41
N LYS A 161 6.45 -2.39 16.21
CA LYS A 161 7.02 -1.17 16.81
C LYS A 161 7.40 -0.17 15.71
N ASN A 162 7.11 1.11 15.92
CA ASN A 162 7.49 2.23 15.04
C ASN A 162 8.96 2.15 14.58
N SER A 163 9.87 1.73 15.47
CA SER A 163 11.29 1.56 15.17
C SER A 163 11.58 0.44 14.16
N TYR A 164 10.83 -0.66 14.19
CA TYR A 164 10.98 -1.76 13.22
C TYR A 164 10.43 -1.35 11.85
N VAL A 165 9.26 -0.73 11.80
CA VAL A 165 8.69 -0.22 10.54
C VAL A 165 9.64 0.79 9.89
N SER A 166 10.14 1.75 10.66
CA SER A 166 11.15 2.73 10.23
C SER A 166 12.42 2.08 9.68
N LYS A 167 12.92 1.03 10.34
CA LYS A 167 14.09 0.26 9.86
C LYS A 167 13.80 -0.44 8.52
N LEU A 168 12.64 -1.08 8.39
CA LEU A 168 12.25 -1.79 7.16
C LEU A 168 12.07 -0.81 5.99
N LEU A 169 11.35 0.30 6.20
CA LEU A 169 11.15 1.33 5.18
C LEU A 169 12.48 1.90 4.69
N ARG A 170 13.38 2.25 5.60
CA ARG A 170 14.72 2.74 5.24
C ARG A 170 15.55 1.68 4.53
N ARG A 171 15.33 0.41 4.85
CA ARG A 171 16.09 -0.68 4.23
C ARG A 171 15.64 -0.98 2.81
N PHE A 172 14.36 -0.85 2.54
CA PHE A 172 13.78 -1.14 1.24
C PHE A 172 13.42 0.12 0.46
N SER A 173 13.90 1.29 0.88
CA SER A 173 13.56 2.60 0.30
C SER A 173 13.74 2.65 -1.21
N ASN A 174 14.76 1.98 -1.74
CA ASN A 174 15.08 2.04 -3.17
C ASN A 174 14.22 1.10 -4.03
N SER A 175 13.54 0.11 -3.45
CA SER A 175 12.77 -0.90 -4.19
C SER A 175 11.32 -1.02 -3.80
N LEU A 176 10.91 -0.41 -2.69
CA LEU A 176 9.57 -0.52 -2.17
C LEU A 176 8.57 0.21 -3.10
N GLU A 177 7.63 -0.56 -3.62
CA GLU A 177 6.54 -0.09 -4.50
C GLU A 177 5.21 -0.05 -3.74
N ILE A 178 4.98 -1.01 -2.83
CA ILE A 178 3.71 -1.14 -2.09
C ILE A 178 4.01 -1.26 -0.60
N PHE A 179 3.40 -0.40 0.20
CA PHE A 179 3.45 -0.47 1.66
C PHE A 179 2.04 -0.48 2.25
N ILE A 180 1.74 -1.53 3.02
CA ILE A 180 0.51 -1.65 3.80
C ILE A 180 0.91 -1.69 5.28
N SER A 181 0.41 -0.71 6.05
CA SER A 181 0.75 -0.59 7.45
C SER A 181 0.06 -1.65 8.32
N SER A 182 0.67 -1.95 9.46
CA SER A 182 0.06 -2.71 10.55
C SER A 182 -0.99 -1.88 11.29
N GLN A 183 -1.78 -2.54 12.13
CA GLN A 183 -2.74 -1.88 13.03
C GLN A 183 -2.05 -1.05 14.12
N SER A 184 -0.78 -1.36 14.41
CA SER A 184 0.02 -0.67 15.41
C SER A 184 0.29 0.80 15.05
N SER A 185 0.96 1.49 15.96
CA SER A 185 1.38 2.87 15.82
C SER A 185 2.21 3.12 14.54
N PHE A 186 1.91 4.24 13.86
CA PHE A 186 2.63 4.77 12.69
C PHE A 186 3.01 6.24 12.95
N GLY A 187 4.04 6.42 13.76
CA GLY A 187 4.45 7.74 14.24
C GLY A 187 5.40 8.48 13.29
N LEU A 188 6.10 9.47 13.83
CA LEU A 188 7.01 10.32 13.06
C LEU A 188 8.19 9.56 12.42
N SER A 189 8.72 8.52 13.07
CA SER A 189 9.91 7.81 12.58
C SER A 189 9.67 7.02 11.28
N PRO A 190 8.57 6.25 11.15
CA PRO A 190 8.14 5.71 9.86
C PRO A 190 7.90 6.78 8.79
N LEU A 191 7.24 7.89 9.13
CA LEU A 191 6.99 9.00 8.19
C LEU A 191 8.29 9.59 7.61
N ILE A 192 9.28 9.88 8.46
CA ILE A 192 10.60 10.33 8.00
C ILE A 192 11.25 9.30 7.08
N SER A 193 11.07 8.00 7.35
CA SER A 193 11.64 6.94 6.52
C SER A 193 10.90 6.78 5.18
N LEU A 194 9.61 7.09 5.12
CA LEU A 194 8.84 7.12 3.86
C LEU A 194 9.41 8.14 2.88
N ARG A 195 9.99 9.25 3.35
CA ARG A 195 10.61 10.26 2.47
C ARG A 195 11.68 9.69 1.54
N LEU A 196 12.30 8.59 1.94
CA LEU A 196 13.36 7.91 1.16
C LEU A 196 12.78 6.97 0.09
N CYS A 197 11.49 6.65 0.14
CA CYS A 197 10.85 5.63 -0.69
C CYS A 197 10.36 6.20 -2.03
N HIS A 198 11.27 6.60 -2.92
CA HIS A 198 10.91 7.30 -4.17
C HIS A 198 10.07 6.48 -5.16
N ASN A 199 10.17 5.14 -5.10
CA ASN A 199 9.46 4.22 -5.98
C ASN A 199 8.09 3.78 -5.46
N LEU A 200 7.62 4.39 -4.36
CA LEU A 200 6.36 4.03 -3.72
C LEU A 200 5.17 4.42 -4.59
N LYS A 201 4.33 3.43 -4.91
CA LYS A 201 3.10 3.57 -5.69
C LYS A 201 1.86 3.48 -4.82
N ILE A 202 1.86 2.60 -3.83
CA ILE A 202 0.71 2.35 -2.96
C ILE A 202 1.12 2.57 -1.51
N LEU A 203 0.44 3.51 -0.85
CA LEU A 203 0.56 3.77 0.58
C LEU A 203 -0.79 3.55 1.26
N ASP A 204 -0.90 2.46 2.00
CA ASP A 204 -2.10 2.10 2.74
C ASP A 204 -1.89 2.19 4.26
N LEU A 205 -2.53 3.19 4.88
CA LEU A 205 -2.48 3.41 6.33
C LEU A 205 -3.81 3.09 7.03
N ARG A 206 -4.79 2.46 6.37
CA ARG A 206 -6.16 2.28 6.89
C ARG A 206 -6.21 1.58 8.25
N LEU A 207 -5.28 0.66 8.51
CA LEU A 207 -5.28 -0.11 9.74
C LEU A 207 -4.73 0.67 10.94
N VAL A 208 -3.96 1.73 10.72
CA VAL A 208 -3.27 2.51 11.76
C VAL A 208 -4.29 3.13 12.72
N SER A 209 -4.13 2.81 14.01
CA SER A 209 -4.96 3.35 15.09
C SER A 209 -4.32 4.53 15.84
N GLU A 210 -3.01 4.73 15.72
CA GLU A 210 -2.34 5.89 16.32
C GLU A 210 -2.68 7.17 15.55
N THR A 211 -2.69 8.28 16.27
CA THR A 211 -2.89 9.59 15.70
C THR A 211 -1.76 9.97 14.75
N VAL A 212 -2.09 10.19 13.48
CA VAL A 212 -1.15 10.65 12.46
C VAL A 212 -1.49 12.08 12.08
N ASN A 213 -0.49 12.96 12.13
CA ASN A 213 -0.64 14.33 11.64
C ASN A 213 -0.58 14.34 10.11
N LEU A 214 -1.65 14.81 9.46
CA LEU A 214 -1.72 14.88 8.01
C LEU A 214 -0.62 15.77 7.40
N LYS A 215 -0.23 16.87 8.05
CA LYS A 215 0.86 17.73 7.58
C LYS A 215 2.17 16.95 7.42
N GLU A 216 2.49 16.14 8.41
CA GLU A 216 3.69 15.29 8.36
C GLU A 216 3.57 14.18 7.32
N LEU A 217 2.36 13.66 7.09
CA LEU A 217 2.09 12.71 6.02
C LEU A 217 2.36 13.33 4.65
N PHE A 218 1.79 14.50 4.36
CA PHE A 218 2.01 15.22 3.09
C PHE A 218 3.47 15.59 2.88
N ASN A 219 4.16 16.08 3.93
CA ASN A 219 5.59 16.32 3.89
C ASN A 219 6.40 15.05 3.57
N SER A 220 5.86 13.87 3.91
CA SER A 220 6.53 12.58 3.70
C SER A 220 6.29 11.99 2.31
N ILE A 221 5.12 12.23 1.72
CA ILE A 221 4.77 11.76 0.37
C ILE A 221 5.17 12.74 -0.74
N LYS A 222 5.56 13.98 -0.40
CA LYS A 222 6.06 14.94 -1.40
C LYS A 222 7.26 14.41 -2.20
N SER A 223 8.07 13.53 -1.61
CA SER A 223 9.22 12.91 -2.28
C SER A 223 8.90 11.62 -3.04
N THR A 224 7.61 11.24 -3.16
CA THR A 224 7.14 10.04 -3.85
C THR A 224 6.28 10.42 -5.08
N PRO A 225 6.92 10.75 -6.22
CA PRO A 225 6.19 11.24 -7.41
C PRO A 225 5.37 10.15 -8.12
N LEU A 226 5.69 8.87 -7.86
CA LEU A 226 5.01 7.72 -8.45
C LEU A 226 3.80 7.25 -7.64
N LEU A 227 3.38 8.00 -6.61
CA LEU A 227 2.27 7.57 -5.76
C LEU A 227 0.94 7.61 -6.53
N GLU A 228 0.34 6.43 -6.66
CA GLU A 228 -0.90 6.16 -7.40
C GLU A 228 -2.09 5.98 -6.45
N GLN A 229 -1.86 5.40 -5.27
CA GLN A 229 -2.89 5.12 -4.27
C GLN A 229 -2.49 5.59 -2.88
N LEU A 230 -3.40 6.33 -2.25
CA LEU A 230 -3.22 6.82 -0.89
C LEU A 230 -4.46 6.52 -0.04
N SER A 231 -4.27 5.82 1.08
CA SER A 231 -5.32 5.64 2.08
C SER A 231 -4.92 6.24 3.42
N PHE A 232 -5.77 7.11 3.95
CA PHE A 232 -5.55 7.79 5.22
C PHE A 232 -5.73 6.83 6.42
N PRO A 233 -5.07 7.12 7.54
CA PRO A 233 -5.25 6.38 8.78
C PRO A 233 -6.59 6.70 9.44
N ARG A 234 -7.17 5.71 10.13
CA ARG A 234 -8.45 5.85 10.86
C ARG A 234 -8.43 6.94 11.92
N SER A 235 -7.27 7.18 12.55
CA SER A 235 -7.09 8.19 13.59
C SER A 235 -6.36 9.43 13.07
N SER A 236 -6.59 9.85 11.83
CA SER A 236 -6.01 11.11 11.32
C SER A 236 -6.47 12.31 12.16
N ILE A 237 -5.55 13.24 12.43
CA ILE A 237 -5.87 14.52 13.07
C ILE A 237 -5.97 15.60 11.99
N SER A 238 -6.99 16.46 12.13
CA SER A 238 -7.24 17.61 11.25
C SER A 238 -5.97 18.43 11.00
N CYS A 239 -5.76 18.79 9.75
CA CYS A 239 -4.76 19.79 9.37
C CYS A 239 -5.41 21.17 9.35
N GLU A 240 -4.70 22.18 9.86
CA GLU A 240 -5.10 23.59 9.74
C GLU A 240 -4.46 24.28 8.52
N ASP A 241 -3.44 23.64 7.92
CA ASP A 241 -2.72 24.15 6.75
C ASP A 241 -3.15 23.37 5.50
N TYR A 242 -3.78 24.06 4.54
CA TYR A 242 -4.35 23.43 3.33
C TYR A 242 -3.50 23.59 2.06
N ASP A 243 -2.32 24.19 2.17
CA ASP A 243 -1.31 24.31 1.09
C ASP A 243 -0.53 23.00 0.89
N MET A 244 -1.27 21.90 0.72
CA MET A 244 -0.72 20.57 0.54
C MET A 244 -0.57 20.25 -0.94
N GLU A 245 0.65 19.93 -1.36
CA GLU A 245 0.92 19.42 -2.70
C GLU A 245 0.52 17.94 -2.79
N TRP A 246 -0.51 17.65 -3.58
CA TRP A 246 -0.92 16.29 -3.87
C TRP A 246 0.02 15.63 -4.91
N PRO A 247 0.29 14.33 -4.80
CA PRO A 247 0.99 13.59 -5.84
C PRO A 247 0.22 13.61 -7.17
N ALA A 248 0.89 13.95 -8.27
CA ALA A 248 0.23 14.15 -9.57
C ALA A 248 -0.43 12.88 -10.14
N ASN A 249 0.16 11.70 -9.88
CA ASN A 249 -0.32 10.42 -10.41
C ASN A 249 -1.40 9.75 -9.53
N LEU A 250 -1.90 10.44 -8.51
CA LEU A 250 -2.84 9.89 -7.54
C LEU A 250 -4.22 9.68 -8.18
N TRP A 251 -4.59 8.42 -8.43
CA TRP A 251 -5.89 8.09 -9.01
C TRP A 251 -6.86 7.48 -7.99
N TYR A 252 -6.34 6.88 -6.90
CA TYR A 252 -7.12 6.30 -5.82
C TYR A 252 -6.88 7.06 -4.51
N LEU A 253 -7.95 7.54 -3.89
CA LEU A 253 -7.89 8.22 -2.61
C LEU A 253 -8.94 7.64 -1.65
N ARG A 254 -8.48 7.23 -0.47
CA ARG A 254 -9.37 6.89 0.64
C ARG A 254 -9.16 7.85 1.81
N LEU A 255 -10.21 8.61 2.10
CA LEU A 255 -10.29 9.57 3.18
C LEU A 255 -10.88 8.90 4.43
N GLN A 256 -10.15 8.99 5.55
CA GLN A 256 -10.55 8.45 6.84
C GLN A 256 -10.09 9.32 8.01
N GLY A 257 -10.80 9.21 9.12
CA GLY A 257 -10.46 9.82 10.40
C GLY A 257 -10.91 11.26 10.55
N GLY A 258 -10.22 12.03 11.38
CA GLY A 258 -10.59 13.40 11.80
C GLY A 258 -10.38 14.48 10.74
N ILE A 259 -10.81 14.22 9.49
CA ILE A 259 -10.76 15.16 8.39
C ILE A 259 -11.81 16.26 8.62
N SER A 260 -11.39 17.53 8.54
CA SER A 260 -12.27 18.68 8.72
C SER A 260 -13.08 18.98 7.46
N PRO A 261 -14.27 19.60 7.57
CA PRO A 261 -15.00 20.14 6.43
C PRO A 261 -14.15 21.09 5.58
N LYS A 262 -13.38 21.96 6.25
CA LYS A 262 -12.45 22.90 5.61
C LYS A 262 -11.41 22.21 4.74
N PHE A 263 -10.92 21.04 5.16
CA PHE A 263 -10.01 20.25 4.33
C PHE A 263 -10.64 19.85 3.00
N LEU A 264 -11.91 19.45 3.00
CA LEU A 264 -12.60 19.11 1.76
C LEU A 264 -12.83 20.35 0.89
N THR A 265 -13.24 21.47 1.49
CA THR A 265 -13.59 22.69 0.76
C THR A 265 -12.38 23.46 0.24
N GLU A 266 -11.25 23.45 0.95
CA GLU A 266 -10.06 24.27 0.62
C GLU A 266 -8.95 23.47 -0.09
N SER A 267 -8.92 22.13 0.03
CA SER A 267 -7.86 21.33 -0.59
C SER A 267 -8.00 21.24 -2.11
N ARG A 268 -6.88 21.40 -2.82
CA ARG A 268 -6.79 21.30 -4.28
C ARG A 268 -6.54 19.85 -4.71
N PHE A 269 -7.61 19.05 -4.72
CA PHE A 269 -7.53 17.66 -5.17
C PHE A 269 -7.07 17.57 -6.63
N PRO A 270 -6.17 16.63 -6.98
CA PRO A 270 -5.71 16.47 -8.36
C PRO A 270 -6.82 15.86 -9.23
N CYS A 271 -6.93 16.34 -10.47
CA CYS A 271 -7.92 15.85 -11.44
C CYS A 271 -7.70 14.39 -11.87
N SER A 272 -6.56 13.78 -11.51
CA SER A 272 -6.25 12.38 -11.78
C SER A 272 -7.05 11.40 -10.90
N ILE A 273 -7.72 11.87 -9.85
CA ILE A 273 -8.55 11.02 -8.98
C ILE A 273 -9.76 10.51 -9.75
N THR A 274 -9.84 9.18 -9.84
CA THR A 274 -10.96 8.47 -10.47
C THR A 274 -11.70 7.55 -9.49
N CYS A 275 -11.08 7.22 -8.35
CA CYS A 275 -11.64 6.39 -7.31
C CYS A 275 -11.53 7.08 -5.95
N LEU A 276 -12.67 7.35 -5.33
CA LEU A 276 -12.77 8.05 -4.04
C LEU A 276 -13.55 7.21 -3.03
N GLU A 277 -12.98 7.05 -1.84
CA GLU A 277 -13.62 6.35 -0.74
C GLU A 277 -13.63 7.19 0.54
N PHE A 278 -14.78 7.24 1.24
CA PHE A 278 -14.93 7.85 2.56
C PHE A 278 -15.28 6.79 3.59
N SER A 279 -14.59 6.78 4.73
CA SER A 279 -14.87 5.82 5.79
C SER A 279 -14.47 6.38 7.15
N HIS A 280 -15.34 6.27 8.15
CA HIS A 280 -15.09 6.74 9.52
C HIS A 280 -14.64 8.22 9.59
N CYS A 281 -15.35 9.12 8.90
CA CYS A 281 -15.08 10.55 8.98
C CYS A 281 -16.16 11.24 9.84
N PRO A 282 -15.91 11.49 11.15
CA PRO A 282 -16.92 12.00 12.07
C PRO A 282 -17.29 13.48 11.87
N PHE A 283 -16.47 14.25 11.15
CA PHE A 283 -16.65 15.69 11.05
C PHE A 283 -17.15 16.20 9.70
N ILE A 284 -17.16 15.35 8.66
CA ILE A 284 -17.58 15.72 7.30
C ILE A 284 -19.10 15.96 7.26
N THR A 285 -19.50 17.08 6.68
CA THR A 285 -20.91 17.46 6.45
C THR A 285 -21.29 17.28 4.98
N GLY A 286 -22.59 17.16 4.68
CA GLY A 286 -23.09 17.07 3.31
C GLY A 286 -22.60 18.23 2.45
N GLU A 287 -22.80 19.47 2.91
CA GLU A 287 -22.34 20.69 2.21
C GLU A 287 -20.86 20.64 1.81
N SER A 288 -19.98 20.19 2.72
CA SER A 288 -18.53 20.09 2.42
C SER A 288 -18.19 18.96 1.45
N LEU A 289 -19.02 17.93 1.40
CA LEU A 289 -18.89 16.83 0.45
C LEU A 289 -19.37 17.28 -0.93
N ASP A 290 -20.52 17.94 -1.01
CA ASP A 290 -21.09 18.46 -2.26
C ASP A 290 -20.13 19.46 -2.91
N ASP A 291 -19.61 20.44 -2.15
CA ASP A 291 -18.59 21.40 -2.61
C ASP A 291 -17.35 20.72 -3.21
N MET A 292 -16.97 19.56 -2.66
CA MET A 292 -15.83 18.78 -3.13
C MET A 292 -16.19 17.97 -4.38
N LEU A 293 -17.36 17.32 -4.39
CA LEU A 293 -17.85 16.52 -5.51
C LEU A 293 -18.14 17.40 -6.74
N VAL A 294 -18.63 18.63 -6.59
CA VAL A 294 -18.80 19.56 -7.72
C VAL A 294 -17.47 19.82 -8.45
N ARG A 295 -16.33 19.80 -7.74
CA ARG A 295 -15.01 20.08 -8.32
C ARG A 295 -14.33 18.88 -8.96
N ILE A 296 -14.47 17.68 -8.38
CA ILE A 296 -13.77 16.48 -8.87
C ILE A 296 -14.69 15.38 -9.39
N GLY A 297 -15.99 15.46 -9.10
CA GLY A 297 -16.99 14.42 -9.34
C GLY A 297 -17.13 14.04 -10.80
N TYR A 298 -16.91 14.99 -11.72
CA TYR A 298 -16.91 14.71 -13.15
C TYR A 298 -15.85 13.68 -13.58
N ASN A 299 -14.70 13.62 -12.90
CA ASN A 299 -13.62 12.68 -13.18
C ASN A 299 -13.80 11.33 -12.46
N LEU A 300 -14.69 11.27 -11.46
CA LEU A 300 -14.89 10.08 -10.66
C LEU A 300 -15.59 8.99 -11.47
N ARG A 301 -14.98 7.80 -11.45
CA ARG A 301 -15.57 6.56 -11.96
C ARG A 301 -16.06 5.67 -10.83
N ARG A 302 -15.50 5.82 -9.63
CA ARG A 302 -15.90 5.05 -8.45
C ARG A 302 -16.02 5.95 -7.24
N LEU A 303 -17.16 5.87 -6.56
CA LEU A 303 -17.41 6.55 -5.30
C LEU A 303 -17.93 5.54 -4.29
N ALA A 304 -17.32 5.48 -3.10
CA ALA A 304 -17.79 4.65 -2.00
C ALA A 304 -17.82 5.44 -0.69
N ILE A 305 -19.00 5.51 -0.07
CA ILE A 305 -19.21 6.18 1.20
C ILE A 305 -19.69 5.14 2.22
N TYR A 306 -18.78 4.77 3.12
CA TYR A 306 -19.01 3.73 4.11
C TYR A 306 -19.59 4.31 5.41
N TYR A 307 -20.59 3.63 5.96
CA TYR A 307 -21.09 3.89 7.32
C TYR A 307 -20.03 3.54 8.39
N PRO A 308 -19.93 4.27 9.53
CA PRO A 308 -20.69 5.45 9.91
C PRO A 308 -20.01 6.80 9.55
N MET A 309 -20.85 7.76 9.16
CA MET A 309 -20.53 9.17 8.91
C MET A 309 -21.50 10.07 9.70
N PRO A 310 -21.27 10.26 11.02
CA PRO A 310 -22.23 10.86 11.97
C PRO A 310 -22.84 12.22 11.61
N LYS A 311 -22.14 13.03 10.81
CA LYS A 311 -22.58 14.38 10.43
C LYS A 311 -23.20 14.48 9.03
N LEU A 312 -23.25 13.38 8.28
CA LEU A 312 -24.03 13.32 7.05
C LEU A 312 -25.52 13.23 7.40
N LYS A 313 -26.32 14.10 6.76
CA LYS A 313 -27.77 14.11 6.89
C LYS A 313 -28.38 13.05 5.96
N PRO A 314 -29.66 12.68 6.16
CA PRO A 314 -30.36 11.72 5.32
C PRO A 314 -30.55 12.10 3.85
N ASN A 315 -30.28 13.35 3.47
CA ASN A 315 -30.38 13.85 2.10
C ASN A 315 -29.04 14.35 1.57
N SER A 316 -27.94 14.05 2.26
CA SER A 316 -26.61 14.57 1.92
C SER A 316 -26.00 13.98 0.65
N LEU A 317 -26.57 12.90 0.10
CA LEU A 317 -26.09 12.29 -1.15
C LEU A 317 -27.14 12.31 -2.27
N ASP A 318 -28.23 13.06 -2.12
CA ASP A 318 -29.31 13.07 -3.11
C ASP A 318 -28.84 13.68 -4.44
N THR A 319 -27.86 14.60 -4.41
CA THR A 319 -27.27 15.23 -5.60
C THR A 319 -26.13 14.44 -6.24
N VAL A 320 -25.77 13.26 -5.70
CA VAL A 320 -24.56 12.53 -6.13
C VAL A 320 -24.51 12.22 -7.63
N PHE A 321 -25.66 11.99 -8.25
CA PHE A 321 -25.75 11.72 -9.69
C PHE A 321 -25.62 12.97 -10.57
N LEU A 322 -25.88 14.15 -10.01
CA LEU A 322 -25.62 15.44 -10.64
C LEU A 322 -24.13 15.79 -10.54
N ASP A 323 -23.56 15.62 -9.35
CA ASP A 323 -22.17 15.97 -9.07
C ASP A 323 -21.18 14.99 -9.74
N CYS A 324 -21.56 13.71 -9.84
CA CYS A 324 -20.72 12.65 -10.38
C CYS A 324 -21.42 11.89 -11.53
N PRO A 325 -21.56 12.50 -12.72
CA PRO A 325 -22.29 11.89 -13.84
C PRO A 325 -21.60 10.65 -14.45
N ASN A 326 -20.27 10.57 -14.34
CA ASN A 326 -19.44 9.55 -14.99
C ASN A 326 -19.15 8.31 -14.12
N LEU A 327 -19.90 8.12 -13.03
CA LEU A 327 -19.72 6.98 -12.14
C LEU A 327 -20.04 5.67 -12.85
N VAL A 328 -19.13 4.69 -12.71
CA VAL A 328 -19.29 3.30 -13.11
C VAL A 328 -19.69 2.43 -11.91
N TYR A 329 -19.24 2.82 -10.71
CA TYR A 329 -19.49 2.12 -9.46
C TYR A 329 -19.86 3.12 -8.35
N LEU A 330 -21.00 2.90 -7.70
CA LEU A 330 -21.44 3.69 -6.55
C LEU A 330 -21.73 2.77 -5.36
N TYR A 331 -21.12 3.05 -4.21
CA TYR A 331 -21.45 2.42 -2.94
C TYR A 331 -21.89 3.49 -1.94
N ILE A 332 -23.12 3.39 -1.47
CA ILE A 332 -23.72 4.33 -0.54
C ILE A 332 -24.57 3.59 0.49
N ASN A 333 -24.78 4.21 1.63
CA ASN A 333 -25.65 3.69 2.67
C ASN A 333 -26.99 4.44 2.67
N ILE A 334 -28.10 3.73 2.88
CA ILE A 334 -29.47 4.28 2.93
C ILE A 334 -29.66 5.40 3.96
N GLU A 335 -28.76 5.49 4.93
CA GLU A 335 -28.79 6.56 5.91
C GLU A 335 -28.46 7.94 5.34
N TYR A 336 -27.81 8.02 4.17
CA TYR A 336 -27.26 9.26 3.63
C TYR A 336 -28.01 9.83 2.43
N PHE A 337 -29.03 9.11 1.94
CA PHE A 337 -29.87 9.56 0.84
C PHE A 337 -31.35 9.25 1.09
N SER A 338 -32.20 9.97 0.39
CA SER A 338 -33.66 9.84 0.41
C SER A 338 -34.17 9.27 -0.92
N LYS A 339 -35.48 9.00 -1.01
CA LYS A 339 -36.13 8.60 -2.26
C LYS A 339 -35.94 9.62 -3.40
N GLU A 340 -35.65 10.89 -3.07
CA GLU A 340 -35.45 11.95 -4.05
C GLU A 340 -34.24 11.68 -4.96
N LEU A 341 -33.26 10.89 -4.49
CA LEU A 341 -32.11 10.45 -5.28
C LEU A 341 -32.50 9.82 -6.64
N PHE A 342 -33.65 9.14 -6.70
CA PHE A 342 -34.17 8.47 -7.90
C PHE A 342 -35.31 9.25 -8.57
N GLN A 343 -35.51 10.52 -8.25
CA GLN A 343 -36.48 11.37 -8.96
C GLN A 343 -35.84 12.05 -10.18
N ASP A 344 -36.68 12.47 -11.14
CA ASP A 344 -36.22 13.05 -12.41
C ASP A 344 -35.35 14.29 -12.24
N ASP A 345 -35.65 15.10 -11.22
CA ASP A 345 -34.92 16.35 -10.94
C ASP A 345 -33.46 16.09 -10.53
N LEU A 346 -33.20 15.02 -9.78
CA LEU A 346 -31.87 14.69 -9.24
C LEU A 346 -31.14 13.57 -10.00
N LEU A 347 -31.88 12.81 -10.81
CA LEU A 347 -31.35 11.79 -11.71
C LEU A 347 -31.84 12.03 -13.14
N PRO A 348 -31.57 13.20 -13.76
CA PRO A 348 -31.98 13.42 -15.14
C PRO A 348 -31.21 12.50 -16.10
N PRO A 349 -31.84 12.09 -17.22
CA PRO A 349 -31.13 11.43 -18.30
C PRO A 349 -30.07 12.36 -18.90
N LEU A 350 -28.88 11.83 -19.16
CA LEU A 350 -27.79 12.58 -19.76
C LEU A 350 -28.04 12.73 -21.27
N LYS A 351 -28.02 13.97 -21.78
CA LYS A 351 -28.34 14.26 -23.19
C LYS A 351 -27.24 13.85 -24.16
N GLU A 352 -25.98 13.82 -23.71
CA GLU A 352 -24.81 13.63 -24.58
C GLU A 352 -24.41 12.16 -24.74
N TYR A 353 -24.58 11.35 -23.69
CA TYR A 353 -24.14 9.95 -23.64
C TYR A 353 -24.95 9.19 -22.58
N PRO A 354 -25.10 7.85 -22.72
CA PRO A 354 -25.77 7.05 -21.70
C PRO A 354 -24.95 7.02 -20.40
N ARG A 355 -25.63 7.19 -19.26
CA ARG A 355 -24.97 7.17 -17.94
C ARG A 355 -24.22 5.84 -17.74
N PRO A 356 -22.91 5.87 -17.43
CA PRO A 356 -22.06 4.68 -17.44
C PRO A 356 -22.14 3.82 -16.17
N LEU A 357 -23.08 4.10 -15.26
CA LEU A 357 -23.21 3.40 -13.97
C LEU A 357 -23.54 1.93 -14.22
N ARG A 358 -22.62 1.03 -13.84
CA ARG A 358 -22.78 -0.42 -13.98
C ARG A 358 -23.14 -1.10 -12.68
N THR A 359 -22.62 -0.59 -11.57
CA THR A 359 -22.84 -1.20 -10.25
C THR A 359 -23.31 -0.18 -9.25
N LEU A 360 -24.47 -0.43 -8.66
CA LEU A 360 -25.02 0.32 -7.55
C LEU A 360 -25.10 -0.60 -6.32
N CYS A 361 -24.41 -0.22 -5.26
CA CYS A 361 -24.39 -0.91 -3.98
C CYS A 361 -25.08 -0.04 -2.93
N ILE A 362 -26.23 -0.50 -2.44
CA ILE A 362 -27.00 0.15 -1.37
C ILE A 362 -26.85 -0.68 -0.11
N ASP A 363 -26.16 -0.11 0.87
CA ASP A 363 -25.94 -0.72 2.17
C ASP A 363 -26.90 -0.16 3.24
N SER A 364 -27.06 -0.90 4.34
CA SER A 364 -27.90 -0.50 5.48
C SER A 364 -27.26 -0.96 6.78
N SER A 365 -27.25 -0.06 7.76
CA SER A 365 -26.82 -0.35 9.14
C SER A 365 -27.79 -1.26 9.90
N GLY A 366 -29.02 -1.45 9.38
CA GLY A 366 -30.08 -2.19 10.07
C GLY A 366 -30.81 -1.40 11.16
N LEU A 367 -30.64 -0.07 11.23
CA LEU A 367 -31.43 0.77 12.13
C LEU A 367 -32.93 0.68 11.79
N LEU A 368 -33.77 0.69 12.82
CA LEU A 368 -35.23 0.61 12.69
C LEU A 368 -35.77 1.75 11.82
N GLY A 369 -36.69 1.40 10.91
CA GLY A 369 -37.35 2.36 10.00
C GLY A 369 -36.51 2.83 8.82
N GLN A 370 -35.25 2.38 8.67
CA GLN A 370 -34.45 2.73 7.48
C GLN A 370 -34.91 1.98 6.23
N GLY A 371 -35.33 0.73 6.37
CA GLY A 371 -35.76 -0.12 5.24
C GLY A 371 -36.98 0.40 4.46
N SER A 372 -37.77 1.30 5.04
CA SER A 372 -38.93 1.93 4.40
C SER A 372 -38.64 3.26 3.71
N LYS A 373 -37.40 3.75 3.73
CA LYS A 373 -37.03 5.03 3.10
C LYS A 373 -37.05 4.99 1.58
N ILE A 374 -36.73 3.83 1.02
CA ILE A 374 -36.73 3.57 -0.42
C ILE A 374 -37.58 2.34 -0.71
N HIS A 375 -38.37 2.44 -1.76
CA HIS A 375 -39.17 1.33 -2.28
C HIS A 375 -38.48 0.76 -3.53
N PRO A 376 -38.59 -0.56 -3.80
CA PRO A 376 -38.06 -1.14 -5.04
C PRO A 376 -38.58 -0.43 -6.29
N ASP A 377 -39.84 0.02 -6.27
CA ASP A 377 -40.47 0.72 -7.41
C ASP A 377 -39.74 2.04 -7.76
N ASP A 378 -39.13 2.73 -6.80
CA ASP A 378 -38.38 3.98 -7.07
C ASP A 378 -37.22 3.71 -8.06
N LEU A 379 -36.59 2.53 -7.95
CA LEU A 379 -35.54 2.07 -8.85
C LEU A 379 -36.10 1.49 -10.15
N THR A 380 -37.21 0.75 -10.09
CA THR A 380 -37.88 0.21 -11.28
C THR A 380 -38.31 1.33 -12.23
N ILE A 381 -38.90 2.40 -11.69
CA ILE A 381 -39.30 3.60 -12.46
C ILE A 381 -38.06 4.24 -13.11
N ALA A 382 -36.97 4.42 -12.35
CA ALA A 382 -35.73 4.99 -12.88
C ALA A 382 -35.09 4.14 -13.99
N LEU A 383 -35.29 2.81 -13.96
CA LEU A 383 -34.88 1.93 -15.05
C LEU A 383 -35.78 2.09 -16.27
N TRP A 384 -37.10 2.03 -16.11
CA TRP A 384 -38.09 2.20 -17.19
C TRP A 384 -37.94 3.52 -17.95
N GLU A 385 -37.62 4.60 -17.24
CA GLU A 385 -37.39 5.93 -17.84
C GLU A 385 -35.98 6.09 -18.45
N GLU A 386 -35.23 4.99 -18.58
CA GLU A 386 -33.88 4.94 -19.16
C GLU A 386 -32.86 5.88 -18.47
N ARG A 387 -33.07 6.20 -17.19
CA ARG A 387 -32.18 7.09 -16.43
C ARG A 387 -30.90 6.39 -15.98
N LEU A 388 -30.94 5.06 -15.86
CA LEU A 388 -29.80 4.18 -15.54
C LEU A 388 -29.59 3.08 -16.60
N PRO A 389 -29.26 3.43 -17.86
CA PRO A 389 -29.30 2.48 -18.98
C PRO A 389 -28.19 1.42 -18.92
N CYS A 390 -27.05 1.71 -18.29
CA CYS A 390 -25.91 0.77 -18.20
C CYS A 390 -25.89 -0.07 -16.92
N LEU A 391 -26.92 0.01 -16.07
CA LEU A 391 -26.93 -0.67 -14.78
C LEU A 391 -27.05 -2.18 -14.98
N THR A 392 -26.05 -2.92 -14.51
CA THR A 392 -25.97 -4.39 -14.67
C THR A 392 -25.91 -5.13 -13.34
N SER A 393 -25.45 -4.48 -12.28
CA SER A 393 -25.38 -5.08 -10.96
C SER A 393 -25.98 -4.14 -9.93
N LEU A 394 -27.10 -4.55 -9.36
CA LEU A 394 -27.68 -3.92 -8.18
C LEU A 394 -27.38 -4.80 -6.98
N LYS A 395 -26.72 -4.23 -5.96
CA LYS A 395 -26.39 -4.96 -4.74
C LYS A 395 -27.05 -4.29 -3.56
N ILE A 396 -27.83 -5.04 -2.80
CA ILE A 396 -28.72 -4.53 -1.75
C ILE A 396 -28.43 -5.28 -0.46
N SER A 397 -28.18 -4.56 0.62
CA SER A 397 -27.97 -5.16 1.95
C SER A 397 -29.22 -5.92 2.41
N MET A 398 -29.03 -7.12 2.96
CA MET A 398 -30.12 -7.90 3.59
C MET A 398 -30.84 -7.12 4.71
N MET A 399 -30.14 -6.17 5.33
CA MET A 399 -30.66 -5.35 6.44
C MET A 399 -31.69 -4.30 5.99
N LEU A 400 -31.92 -4.15 4.68
CA LEU A 400 -33.01 -3.32 4.16
C LEU A 400 -34.38 -3.96 4.32
N GLY A 401 -34.43 -5.28 4.52
CA GLY A 401 -35.69 -5.99 4.76
C GLY A 401 -36.59 -6.14 3.53
N TRP A 402 -36.08 -5.88 2.32
CA TRP A 402 -36.81 -6.10 1.08
C TRP A 402 -37.14 -7.59 0.89
N ASN A 403 -38.44 -7.89 0.81
CA ASN A 403 -38.91 -9.25 0.61
C ASN A 403 -38.63 -9.68 -0.83
N SER A 404 -37.85 -10.76 -1.02
CA SER A 404 -37.59 -11.28 -2.37
C SER A 404 -38.85 -11.75 -3.09
N GLN A 405 -39.90 -12.12 -2.35
CA GLN A 405 -41.14 -12.64 -2.92
C GLN A 405 -42.18 -11.56 -3.21
N SER A 406 -41.95 -10.29 -2.84
CA SER A 406 -42.90 -9.23 -3.14
C SER A 406 -42.88 -8.87 -4.62
N ASP A 407 -44.06 -8.60 -5.19
CA ASP A 407 -44.25 -8.20 -6.59
C ASP A 407 -43.28 -7.07 -6.99
N SER A 408 -43.17 -6.00 -6.20
CA SER A 408 -42.25 -4.89 -6.45
C SER A 408 -40.77 -5.27 -6.62
N VAL A 409 -40.30 -6.29 -5.89
CA VAL A 409 -38.91 -6.76 -6.02
C VAL A 409 -38.78 -7.69 -7.23
N GLN A 410 -39.80 -8.47 -7.53
CA GLN A 410 -39.83 -9.31 -8.73
C GLN A 410 -39.85 -8.46 -9.99
N ASP A 411 -40.64 -7.39 -10.01
CA ASP A 411 -40.68 -6.43 -11.13
C ASP A 411 -39.30 -5.81 -11.37
N LEU A 412 -38.62 -5.38 -10.30
CA LEU A 412 -37.25 -4.87 -10.38
C LEU A 412 -36.24 -5.92 -10.90
N VAL A 413 -36.39 -7.18 -10.47
CA VAL A 413 -35.52 -8.28 -10.93
C VAL A 413 -35.74 -8.57 -12.41
N ASN A 414 -37.00 -8.69 -12.83
CA ASN A 414 -37.36 -8.93 -14.23
C ASN A 414 -36.80 -7.83 -15.14
N GLU A 415 -36.97 -6.56 -14.76
CA GLU A 415 -36.45 -5.42 -15.52
C GLU A 415 -34.91 -5.43 -15.62
N LEU A 416 -34.22 -5.83 -14.55
CA LEU A 416 -32.77 -5.99 -14.57
C LEU A 416 -32.34 -7.17 -15.45
N GLU A 417 -33.04 -8.30 -15.38
CA GLU A 417 -32.73 -9.50 -16.19
C GLU A 417 -32.94 -9.25 -17.69
N ASP A 418 -34.00 -8.53 -18.07
CA ASP A 418 -34.27 -8.13 -19.46
C ASP A 418 -33.13 -7.27 -20.04
N ARG A 419 -32.41 -6.55 -19.18
CA ARG A 419 -31.23 -5.74 -19.52
C ARG A 419 -29.90 -6.51 -19.41
N GLY A 420 -29.94 -7.80 -19.10
CA GLY A 420 -28.76 -8.64 -18.87
C GLY A 420 -28.04 -8.35 -17.55
N GLY A 421 -28.74 -7.73 -16.61
CA GLY A 421 -28.28 -7.40 -15.26
C GLY A 421 -28.76 -8.41 -14.20
N SER A 422 -28.41 -8.14 -12.94
CA SER A 422 -28.76 -9.01 -11.82
C SER A 422 -28.81 -8.26 -10.48
N LEU A 423 -29.72 -8.71 -9.61
CA LEU A 423 -29.87 -8.24 -8.23
C LEU A 423 -29.16 -9.20 -7.27
N TYR A 424 -28.26 -8.68 -6.44
CA TYR A 424 -27.54 -9.43 -5.42
C TYR A 424 -27.91 -8.94 -4.02
N LYS A 425 -28.13 -9.88 -3.10
CA LYS A 425 -28.22 -9.59 -1.67
C LYS A 425 -26.84 -9.68 -1.03
N MET A 426 -26.45 -8.65 -0.28
CA MET A 426 -25.16 -8.57 0.44
C MET A 426 -25.33 -8.77 1.93
#